data_AF-A0A646NYW9-F1
#
_entry.id   AF-A0A646NYW9-F1
#
_cell.length_a   1.000
_cell.length_b   1.000
_cell.length_c   1.000
_cell.angle_alpha   90.00
_cell.angle_beta   90.00
_cell.angle_gamma   90.00
#
_symmetry.space_group_name_H-M   'P 1'
#
loop_
_entity.id
_entity.type
_entity.pdbx_description
1 polymer ?
#
loop_
_entity_poly.entity_id
_entity_poly.type
_entity_poly.pdbx_seq_one_letter_code
_entity_poly.pdbx_strand_id
1 'polypeptide(L)'
;MKRRLAFALLFVSAGACAAPPALEPLLNSIAERLTIADQVALSKWDSKKPVEDKKREQEVLASVIAQAPEYKLEPAAAEQFFSAQIEANKLVQYTHLSDWQFQGKAPDEPRPDLIKQIRPQLDQLQKRLLEQLADFTPQRSDPQCPQWLAAAIHEPLNDSTRQLAMIRATAELCIYKG
;
A
#
# COMPACT_ATOMS: atom_id res chain seq x y z
N MET A 1 1.77 54.10 38.31
CA MET A 1 0.78 53.18 37.69
C MET A 1 1.52 52.14 36.85
N LYS A 2 1.63 50.89 37.32
CA LYS A 2 2.34 49.81 36.60
C LYS A 2 1.32 49.04 35.74
N ARG A 3 1.34 49.22 34.41
CA ARG A 3 0.54 48.41 33.47
C ARG A 3 1.23 47.06 33.30
N ARG A 4 0.62 45.99 33.84
CA ARG A 4 1.03 44.61 33.58
C ARG A 4 0.38 44.15 32.27
N LEU A 5 1.18 43.94 31.22
CA LEU A 5 0.74 43.25 30.01
C LEU A 5 0.70 41.76 30.32
N ALA A 6 -0.50 41.19 30.37
CA ALA A 6 -0.70 39.75 30.44
C ALA A 6 -0.61 39.18 29.01
N PHE A 7 0.48 38.46 28.72
CA PHE A 7 0.59 37.63 27.52
C PHE A 7 -0.22 36.36 27.75
N ALA A 8 -1.40 36.25 27.14
CA ALA A 8 -2.14 35.00 27.09
C ALA A 8 -1.49 34.10 26.02
N LEU A 9 -0.66 33.17 26.46
CA LEU A 9 -0.19 32.04 25.65
C LEU A 9 -1.38 31.11 25.40
N LEU A 10 -2.05 31.29 24.27
CA LEU A 10 -2.94 30.28 23.70
C LEU A 10 -2.06 29.09 23.24
N PHE A 11 -1.91 28.11 24.12
CA PHE A 11 -1.50 26.77 23.71
C PHE A 11 -2.64 26.17 22.88
N VAL A 12 -2.56 26.36 21.56
CA VAL A 12 -3.31 25.53 20.62
C VAL A 12 -2.64 24.16 20.68
N SER A 13 -3.16 23.30 21.53
CA SER A 13 -2.90 21.86 21.46
C SER A 13 -3.46 21.42 20.12
N ALA A 14 -2.62 21.36 19.09
CA ALA A 14 -2.91 20.60 17.89
C ALA A 14 -3.01 19.14 18.33
N GLY A 15 -4.20 18.74 18.76
CA GLY A 15 -4.51 17.33 18.99
C GLY A 15 -4.36 16.67 17.64
N ALA A 16 -3.23 15.99 17.42
CA ALA A 16 -3.15 15.00 16.37
C ALA A 16 -4.28 14.02 16.67
N CYS A 17 -5.37 14.12 15.91
CA CYS A 17 -6.47 13.18 16.03
C CYS A 17 -5.84 11.81 15.74
N ALA A 18 -5.95 10.87 16.68
CA ALA A 18 -5.40 9.54 16.48
C ALA A 18 -5.97 8.93 15.20
N ALA A 19 -5.15 8.19 14.45
CA ALA A 19 -5.63 7.49 13.27
C ALA A 19 -6.76 6.52 13.65
N PRO A 20 -7.76 6.32 12.78
CA PRO A 20 -8.83 5.38 13.04
C PRO A 20 -8.27 3.94 13.12
N PRO A 21 -8.83 3.08 13.98
CA PRO A 21 -8.32 1.71 14.17
C PRO A 21 -8.36 0.84 12.91
N ALA A 22 -9.18 1.21 11.92
CA ALA A 22 -9.24 0.54 10.62
C ALA A 22 -8.00 0.78 9.74
N LEU A 23 -7.20 1.81 10.00
CA LEU A 23 -6.06 2.15 9.16
C LEU A 23 -4.90 1.16 9.29
N GLU A 24 -4.53 0.82 10.53
CA GLU A 24 -3.36 -0.03 10.78
C GLU A 24 -3.48 -1.43 10.13
N PRO A 25 -4.61 -2.17 10.24
CA PRO A 25 -4.76 -3.46 9.57
C PRO A 25 -4.64 -3.37 8.05
N LEU A 26 -5.17 -2.30 7.45
CA LEU A 26 -5.08 -2.06 6.01
C LEU A 26 -3.63 -1.84 5.57
N LEU A 27 -2.89 -0.97 6.28
CA LEU A 27 -1.48 -0.71 5.99
C LEU A 27 -0.61 -1.96 6.17
N ASN A 28 -0.90 -2.78 7.19
CA ASN A 28 -0.20 -4.04 7.41
C ASN A 28 -0.41 -5.03 6.25
N SER A 29 -1.64 -5.17 5.73
CA SER A 29 -1.91 -6.02 4.57
C SER A 29 -1.28 -5.49 3.28
N ILE A 30 -1.22 -4.16 3.11
CA ILE A 30 -0.49 -3.54 1.99
C ILE A 30 1.00 -3.88 2.10
N ALA A 31 1.60 -3.75 3.29
CA ALA A 31 3.00 -4.09 3.55
C ALA A 31 3.27 -5.58 3.28
N GLU A 32 2.40 -6.49 3.74
CA GLU A 32 2.48 -7.93 3.44
C GLU A 32 2.46 -8.18 1.92
N ARG A 33 1.59 -7.49 1.18
CA ARG A 33 1.50 -7.63 -0.28
C ARG A 33 2.78 -7.15 -0.97
N LEU A 34 3.39 -6.09 -0.45
CA LEU A 34 4.67 -5.59 -0.95
C LEU A 34 5.79 -6.59 -0.65
N THR A 35 5.81 -7.23 0.52
CA THR A 35 6.80 -8.27 0.86
C THR A 35 6.76 -9.46 -0.10
N ILE A 36 5.57 -9.87 -0.55
CA ILE A 36 5.42 -10.93 -1.56
C ILE A 36 6.08 -10.54 -2.90
N ALA A 37 6.25 -9.25 -3.19
CA ALA A 37 6.89 -8.78 -4.42
C ALA A 37 8.33 -9.31 -4.59
N ASP A 38 9.05 -9.54 -3.50
CA ASP A 38 10.43 -10.03 -3.50
C ASP A 38 10.50 -11.42 -4.12
N GLN A 39 9.59 -12.31 -3.69
CA GLN A 39 9.48 -13.67 -4.21
C GLN A 39 9.02 -13.67 -5.68
N VAL A 40 8.14 -12.73 -6.06
CA VAL A 40 7.73 -12.55 -7.46
C VAL A 40 8.92 -12.08 -8.30
N ALA A 41 9.73 -11.16 -7.79
CA ALA A 41 10.93 -10.68 -8.46
C ALA A 41 11.93 -11.83 -8.66
N LEU A 42 12.17 -12.66 -7.65
CA LEU A 42 13.03 -13.86 -7.77
C LEU A 42 12.52 -14.81 -8.86
N SER A 43 11.22 -15.12 -8.85
CA SER A 43 10.62 -15.98 -9.88
C SER A 43 10.79 -15.42 -11.29
N LYS A 44 10.68 -14.09 -11.46
CA LYS A 44 10.88 -13.42 -12.75
C LYS A 44 12.35 -13.31 -13.15
N TRP A 45 13.25 -13.12 -12.18
CA TRP A 45 14.69 -13.20 -12.41
C TRP A 45 15.10 -14.55 -12.99
N ASP A 46 14.59 -15.64 -12.42
CA ASP A 46 14.91 -17.01 -12.86
C ASP A 46 14.25 -17.33 -14.21
N SER A 47 12.96 -17.00 -14.37
CA SER A 47 12.20 -17.33 -15.57
C SER A 47 12.37 -16.36 -16.74
N LYS A 48 13.05 -15.22 -16.53
CA LYS A 48 13.22 -14.11 -17.50
C LYS A 48 11.90 -13.52 -18.01
N LYS A 49 10.81 -13.72 -17.29
CA LYS A 49 9.51 -13.11 -17.61
C LYS A 49 9.52 -11.62 -17.27
N PRO A 50 8.79 -10.77 -18.03
CA PRO A 50 8.69 -9.35 -17.73
C PRO A 50 7.99 -9.11 -16.39
N VAL A 51 8.31 -7.97 -15.76
CA VAL A 51 7.59 -7.49 -14.57
C VAL A 51 6.15 -7.13 -14.93
N GLU A 52 5.96 -6.33 -15.96
CA GLU A 52 4.63 -6.01 -16.46
C GLU A 52 4.03 -7.19 -17.23
N ASP A 53 2.84 -7.61 -16.81
CA ASP A 53 2.03 -8.62 -17.48
C ASP A 53 0.61 -8.05 -17.59
N LYS A 54 0.39 -7.24 -18.65
CA LYS A 54 -0.86 -6.50 -18.86
C LYS A 54 -2.09 -7.40 -18.81
N LYS A 55 -1.99 -8.60 -19.37
CA LYS A 55 -3.11 -9.55 -19.36
C LYS A 55 -3.41 -9.99 -17.94
N ARG A 56 -2.39 -10.39 -17.17
CA ARG A 56 -2.58 -10.79 -15.78
C ARG A 56 -3.07 -9.63 -14.90
N GLU A 57 -2.55 -8.43 -15.11
CA GLU A 57 -2.97 -7.22 -14.39
C GLU A 57 -4.46 -6.93 -14.64
N GLN A 58 -4.92 -7.03 -15.89
CA GLN A 58 -6.34 -6.91 -16.24
C GLN A 58 -7.20 -8.00 -15.60
N GLU A 59 -6.74 -9.24 -15.54
CA GLU A 59 -7.46 -10.33 -14.84
C GLU A 59 -7.62 -10.05 -13.35
N VAL A 60 -6.58 -9.52 -12.70
CA VAL A 60 -6.62 -9.12 -11.28
C VAL A 60 -7.63 -7.99 -11.07
N LEU A 61 -7.57 -6.94 -11.89
CA LEU A 61 -8.50 -5.81 -11.78
C LEU A 61 -9.96 -6.22 -12.06
N ALA A 62 -10.20 -7.05 -13.08
CA ALA A 62 -11.53 -7.57 -13.37
C ALA A 62 -12.09 -8.40 -12.20
N SER A 63 -11.24 -9.20 -11.55
CA SER A 63 -11.60 -9.97 -10.36
C SER A 63 -11.94 -9.09 -9.17
N VAL A 64 -11.18 -8.00 -8.95
CA VAL A 64 -11.43 -6.99 -7.92
C VAL A 64 -12.75 -6.27 -8.16
N ILE A 65 -13.00 -5.81 -9.38
CA ILE A 65 -14.23 -5.13 -9.79
C ILE A 65 -15.45 -6.01 -9.54
N ALA A 66 -15.35 -7.30 -9.89
CA ALA A 66 -16.45 -8.26 -9.70
C ALA A 66 -16.74 -8.54 -8.22
N GLN A 67 -15.72 -8.56 -7.36
CA GLN A 67 -15.86 -8.84 -5.92
C GLN A 67 -16.27 -7.61 -5.10
N ALA A 68 -15.99 -6.39 -5.57
CA ALA A 68 -16.21 -5.16 -4.81
C ALA A 68 -17.64 -5.04 -4.19
N PRO A 69 -18.74 -5.39 -4.89
CA PRO A 69 -20.08 -5.31 -4.31
C PRO A 69 -20.30 -6.23 -3.11
N GLU A 70 -19.61 -7.37 -3.03
CA GLU A 70 -19.70 -8.30 -1.88
C GLU A 70 -19.21 -7.64 -0.58
N TYR A 71 -18.28 -6.69 -0.70
CA TYR A 71 -17.71 -5.91 0.39
C TYR A 71 -18.38 -4.52 0.54
N LYS A 72 -19.46 -4.25 -0.21
CA LYS A 72 -20.12 -2.94 -0.27
C LYS A 72 -19.20 -1.80 -0.73
N LEU A 73 -18.22 -2.12 -1.57
CA LEU A 73 -17.34 -1.15 -2.20
C LEU A 73 -17.85 -0.77 -3.59
N GLU A 74 -17.70 0.51 -3.94
CA GLU A 74 -17.87 0.96 -5.33
C GLU A 74 -16.81 0.31 -6.22
N PRO A 75 -17.18 -0.35 -7.34
CA PRO A 75 -16.22 -1.07 -8.18
C PRO A 75 -15.06 -0.21 -8.68
N ALA A 76 -15.34 1.05 -9.04
CA ALA A 76 -14.31 2.01 -9.48
C ALA A 76 -13.33 2.37 -8.35
N ALA A 77 -13.80 2.44 -7.10
CA ALA A 77 -12.94 2.73 -5.95
C ALA A 77 -12.02 1.53 -5.64
N ALA A 78 -12.54 0.31 -5.76
CA ALA A 78 -11.74 -0.91 -5.61
C ALA A 78 -10.71 -1.05 -6.74
N GLU A 79 -11.09 -0.78 -7.99
CA GLU A 79 -10.19 -0.78 -9.14
C GLU A 79 -9.04 0.23 -8.96
N GLN A 80 -9.34 1.47 -8.57
CA GLN A 80 -8.32 2.49 -8.33
C GLN A 80 -7.34 2.06 -7.23
N PHE A 81 -7.86 1.52 -6.13
CA PHE A 81 -7.04 1.03 -5.02
C PHE A 81 -6.12 -0.11 -5.46
N PHE A 82 -6.63 -1.13 -6.16
CA PHE A 82 -5.82 -2.27 -6.61
C PHE A 82 -4.88 -1.92 -7.75
N SER A 83 -5.20 -0.93 -8.58
CA SER A 83 -4.27 -0.39 -9.57
C SER A 83 -3.04 0.21 -8.89
N ALA A 84 -3.23 0.97 -7.80
CA ALA A 84 -2.13 1.47 -6.99
C ALA A 84 -1.30 0.34 -6.37
N GLN A 85 -1.95 -0.73 -5.88
CA GLN A 85 -1.25 -1.90 -5.35
C GLN A 85 -0.40 -2.62 -6.41
N ILE A 86 -0.90 -2.75 -7.64
CA ILE A 86 -0.17 -3.38 -8.75
C ILE A 86 1.08 -2.54 -9.08
N GLU A 87 0.93 -1.24 -9.25
CA GLU A 87 2.05 -0.34 -9.56
C GLU A 87 3.11 -0.31 -8.46
N ALA A 88 2.70 -0.25 -7.18
CA ALA A 88 3.62 -0.32 -6.05
C ALA A 88 4.39 -1.65 -6.00
N ASN A 89 3.74 -2.76 -6.32
CA ASN A 89 4.38 -4.06 -6.37
C ASN A 89 5.37 -4.17 -7.55
N LYS A 90 5.05 -3.57 -8.71
CA LYS A 90 5.98 -3.46 -9.85
C LYS A 90 7.20 -2.61 -9.48
N LEU A 91 7.04 -1.52 -8.72
CA LEU A 91 8.15 -0.69 -8.25
C LEU A 91 9.19 -1.50 -7.45
N VAL A 92 8.72 -2.32 -6.49
CA VAL A 92 9.60 -3.21 -5.71
C VAL A 92 10.33 -4.19 -6.62
N GLN A 93 9.60 -4.85 -7.53
CA GLN A 93 10.19 -5.82 -8.46
C GLN A 93 11.25 -5.19 -9.37
N TYR A 94 10.98 -4.02 -9.94
CA TYR A 94 11.94 -3.32 -10.81
C TYR A 94 13.21 -2.92 -10.04
N THR A 95 13.05 -2.46 -8.80
CA THR A 95 14.19 -2.10 -7.94
C THR A 95 15.09 -3.32 -7.71
N HIS A 96 14.51 -4.43 -7.25
CA HIS A 96 15.26 -5.67 -7.03
C HIS A 96 15.94 -6.20 -8.29
N LEU A 97 15.23 -6.26 -9.41
CA LEU A 97 15.80 -6.74 -10.66
C LEU A 97 16.96 -5.85 -11.12
N SER A 98 16.84 -4.54 -10.98
CA SER A 98 17.94 -3.60 -11.27
C SER A 98 19.15 -3.87 -10.37
N ASP A 99 18.94 -3.99 -9.07
CA ASP A 99 20.01 -4.23 -8.09
C ASP A 99 20.72 -5.56 -8.37
N TRP A 100 19.97 -6.62 -8.69
CA TRP A 100 20.55 -7.94 -8.98
C TRP A 100 21.29 -7.97 -10.32
N GLN A 101 20.83 -7.21 -11.33
CA GLN A 101 21.60 -7.02 -12.55
C GLN A 101 22.92 -6.31 -12.26
N PHE A 102 22.90 -5.25 -11.45
CA PHE A 102 24.11 -4.53 -11.04
C PHE A 102 25.09 -5.42 -10.26
N GLN A 103 24.58 -6.25 -9.34
CA GLN A 103 25.38 -7.18 -8.55
C GLN A 103 25.81 -8.44 -9.32
N GLY A 104 25.22 -8.70 -10.49
CA GLY A 104 25.43 -9.91 -11.29
C GLY A 104 24.78 -11.18 -10.74
N LYS A 105 23.98 -11.08 -9.67
CA LYS A 105 23.27 -12.20 -9.05
C LYS A 105 22.07 -11.73 -8.22
N ALA A 106 21.06 -12.59 -8.12
CA ALA A 106 19.98 -12.49 -7.15
C ALA A 106 20.38 -13.20 -5.83
N PRO A 107 19.75 -12.87 -4.68
CA PRO A 107 20.00 -13.55 -3.41
C PRO A 107 19.58 -15.02 -3.47
N ASP A 108 20.11 -15.82 -2.55
CA ASP A 108 19.74 -17.22 -2.41
C ASP A 108 18.59 -17.39 -1.41
N GLU A 109 17.44 -16.85 -1.79
CA GLU A 109 16.20 -16.91 -1.02
C GLU A 109 15.24 -17.97 -1.59
N PRO A 110 14.24 -18.41 -0.80
CA PRO A 110 13.23 -19.34 -1.28
C PRO A 110 12.54 -18.85 -2.56
N ARG A 111 12.39 -19.76 -3.53
CA ARG A 111 11.71 -19.52 -4.83
C ARG A 111 10.41 -20.33 -4.90
N PRO A 112 9.36 -19.93 -4.16
CA PRO A 112 8.10 -20.64 -4.24
C PRO A 112 7.50 -20.53 -5.64
N ASP A 113 6.75 -21.56 -6.03
CA ASP A 113 6.12 -21.59 -7.36
C ASP A 113 5.11 -20.44 -7.49
N LEU A 114 5.30 -19.60 -8.52
CA LEU A 114 4.48 -18.41 -8.73
C LEU A 114 2.98 -18.75 -8.86
N ILE A 115 2.65 -19.86 -9.52
CA ILE A 115 1.27 -20.21 -9.83
C ILE A 115 0.62 -20.96 -8.67
N LYS A 116 1.33 -21.91 -8.08
CA LYS A 116 0.79 -22.85 -7.08
C LYS A 116 0.88 -22.34 -5.65
N GLN A 117 1.78 -21.39 -5.36
CA GLN A 117 2.03 -20.92 -4.00
C GLN A 117 1.82 -19.41 -3.85
N ILE A 118 2.46 -18.59 -4.70
CA ILE A 118 2.37 -17.13 -4.58
C ILE A 118 0.96 -16.61 -4.95
N ARG A 119 0.41 -17.04 -6.09
CA ARG A 119 -0.92 -16.57 -6.54
C ARG A 119 -2.03 -16.85 -5.52
N PRO A 120 -2.16 -18.05 -4.92
CA PRO A 120 -3.14 -18.28 -3.85
C PRO A 120 -2.99 -17.36 -2.64
N GLN A 121 -1.75 -17.04 -2.23
CA GLN A 121 -1.51 -16.08 -1.14
C GLN A 121 -1.99 -14.68 -1.53
N LEU A 122 -1.68 -14.23 -2.75
CA LEU A 122 -2.16 -12.95 -3.28
C LEU A 122 -3.69 -12.90 -3.39
N ASP A 123 -4.34 -13.99 -3.77
CA ASP A 123 -5.81 -14.09 -3.85
C ASP A 123 -6.47 -14.01 -2.46
N GLN A 124 -5.87 -14.64 -1.44
CA GLN A 124 -6.32 -14.49 -0.05
C GLN A 124 -6.13 -13.06 0.46
N LEU A 125 -4.99 -12.45 0.16
CA LEU A 125 -4.67 -11.09 0.58
C LEU A 125 -5.55 -10.07 -0.14
N GLN A 126 -5.93 -10.30 -1.39
CA GLN A 126 -6.88 -9.47 -2.12
C GLN A 126 -8.23 -9.39 -1.39
N LYS A 127 -8.78 -10.52 -0.93
CA LYS A 127 -10.04 -10.54 -0.18
C LYS A 127 -9.95 -9.76 1.13
N ARG A 128 -8.86 -9.95 1.88
CA ARG A 128 -8.60 -9.21 3.12
C ARG A 128 -8.45 -7.71 2.87
N LEU A 129 -7.76 -7.32 1.80
CA LEU A 129 -7.60 -5.93 1.41
C LEU A 129 -8.92 -5.28 1.00
N LEU A 130 -9.82 -5.99 0.32
CA LEU A 130 -11.16 -5.50 0.01
C LEU A 130 -11.99 -5.26 1.29
N GLU A 131 -11.95 -6.21 2.23
CA GLU A 131 -12.60 -6.07 3.53
C GLU A 131 -12.08 -4.85 4.31
N GLN A 132 -10.75 -4.74 4.44
CA GLN A 132 -10.12 -3.64 5.18
C GLN A 132 -10.27 -2.28 4.48
N LEU A 133 -10.30 -2.26 3.15
CA LEU A 133 -10.64 -1.05 2.40
C LEU A 133 -12.09 -0.62 2.67
N ALA A 134 -13.02 -1.57 2.75
CA ALA A 134 -14.41 -1.27 3.11
C ALA A 134 -14.49 -0.69 4.53
N ASP A 135 -13.79 -1.29 5.50
CA ASP A 135 -13.75 -0.81 6.88
C ASP A 135 -13.17 0.60 7.01
N PHE A 136 -12.15 0.93 6.20
CA PHE A 136 -11.53 2.26 6.18
C PHE A 136 -12.26 3.28 5.29
N THR A 137 -13.21 2.83 4.45
CA THR A 137 -13.90 3.72 3.49
C THR A 137 -14.57 4.93 4.13
N PRO A 138 -15.26 4.82 5.29
CA PRO A 138 -15.87 5.97 5.96
C PRO A 138 -14.90 7.11 6.32
N GLN A 139 -13.60 6.81 6.48
CA GLN A 139 -12.58 7.77 6.90
C GLN A 139 -11.79 8.37 5.73
N ARG A 140 -11.99 7.89 4.50
CA ARG A 140 -11.23 8.36 3.32
C ARG A 140 -11.47 9.82 2.96
N SER A 141 -12.62 10.38 3.33
CA SER A 141 -12.96 11.79 3.13
C SER A 141 -12.65 12.68 4.34
N ASP A 142 -12.10 12.13 5.43
CA ASP A 142 -11.73 12.90 6.61
C ASP A 142 -10.57 13.86 6.28
N PRO A 143 -10.63 15.14 6.67
CA PRO A 143 -9.53 16.10 6.48
C PRO A 143 -8.18 15.65 7.06
N GLN A 144 -8.19 14.79 8.09
CA GLN A 144 -6.98 14.25 8.73
C GLN A 144 -6.42 13.02 8.01
N CYS A 145 -7.15 12.41 7.08
CA CYS A 145 -6.73 11.19 6.38
C CYS A 145 -5.31 11.30 5.78
N PRO A 146 -4.95 12.37 5.05
CA PRO A 146 -3.60 12.52 4.52
C PRO A 146 -2.52 12.57 5.61
N GLN A 147 -2.83 13.16 6.76
CA GLN A 147 -1.90 13.27 7.88
C GLN A 147 -1.70 11.92 8.58
N TRP A 148 -2.75 11.12 8.75
CA TRP A 148 -2.65 9.77 9.30
C TRP A 148 -1.79 8.86 8.42
N LEU A 149 -1.98 8.90 7.10
CA LEU A 149 -1.14 8.16 6.16
C LEU A 149 0.31 8.62 6.21
N ALA A 150 0.55 9.93 6.15
CA ALA A 150 1.90 10.48 6.18
C ALA A 150 2.64 10.08 7.47
N ALA A 151 1.99 10.17 8.63
CA ALA A 151 2.57 9.73 9.90
C ALA A 151 2.90 8.24 9.89
N ALA A 152 1.95 7.38 9.49
CA ALA A 152 2.15 5.93 9.48
C ALA A 152 3.26 5.47 8.50
N ILE A 153 3.43 6.16 7.38
CA ILE A 153 4.46 5.83 6.36
C ILE A 153 5.85 6.31 6.78
N HIS A 154 5.94 7.32 7.64
CA HIS A 154 7.21 7.91 8.09
C HIS A 154 7.63 7.47 9.50
N GLU A 155 6.88 6.58 10.16
CA GLU A 155 7.43 5.76 11.26
C GLU A 155 8.77 5.13 10.79
N PRO A 156 9.77 4.92 11.66
CA PRO A 156 11.14 4.60 11.23
C PRO A 156 11.22 3.38 10.31
N LEU A 157 11.26 3.61 9.00
CA LEU A 157 11.49 2.58 7.98
C LEU A 157 12.98 2.57 7.65
N ASN A 158 13.65 1.46 7.95
CA ASN A 158 15.07 1.25 7.58
C ASN A 158 15.27 0.93 6.09
N ASP A 159 14.19 0.91 5.29
CA ASP A 159 14.18 0.52 3.87
C ASP A 159 13.44 1.58 3.02
N SER A 160 14.21 2.34 2.23
CA SER A 160 13.70 3.40 1.37
C SER A 160 12.80 2.88 0.24
N THR A 161 13.07 1.68 -0.28
CA THR A 161 12.26 1.09 -1.36
C THR A 161 10.88 0.72 -0.85
N ARG A 162 10.81 0.14 0.36
CA ARG A 162 9.54 -0.16 1.02
C ARG A 162 8.73 1.09 1.31
N GLN A 163 9.39 2.15 1.80
CA GLN A 163 8.73 3.43 2.02
C GLN A 163 8.14 3.98 0.72
N LEU A 164 8.91 4.04 -0.37
CA LEU A 164 8.44 4.53 -1.67
C LEU A 164 7.30 3.67 -2.23
N ALA A 165 7.37 2.35 -2.07
CA ALA A 165 6.30 1.45 -2.48
C ALA A 165 5.03 1.65 -1.64
N MET A 166 5.15 1.87 -0.33
CA MET A 166 4.00 2.19 0.53
C MET A 166 3.36 3.54 0.16
N ILE A 167 4.17 4.56 -0.14
CA ILE A 167 3.71 5.85 -0.68
C ILE A 167 2.92 5.60 -1.96
N ARG A 168 3.48 4.84 -2.91
CA ARG A 168 2.79 4.54 -4.18
C ARG A 168 1.50 3.77 -3.97
N ALA A 169 1.48 2.81 -3.05
CA ALA A 169 0.32 1.95 -2.78
C ALA A 169 -0.84 2.71 -2.12
N THR A 170 -0.59 3.83 -1.45
CA THR A 170 -1.58 4.55 -0.64
C THR A 170 -1.94 5.93 -1.19
N ALA A 171 -1.35 6.35 -2.31
CA ALA A 171 -1.48 7.70 -2.87
C ALA A 171 -2.94 8.11 -3.15
N GLU A 172 -3.80 7.16 -3.53
CA GLU A 172 -5.22 7.38 -3.86
C GLU A 172 -6.17 6.93 -2.74
N LEU A 173 -5.64 6.58 -1.55
CA LEU A 173 -6.44 6.05 -0.45
C LEU A 173 -7.30 7.15 0.20
N CYS A 174 -6.75 8.34 0.42
CA CYS A 174 -7.52 9.51 0.89
C CYS A 174 -8.12 10.28 -0.29
N ILE A 175 -9.39 10.68 -0.16
CA ILE A 175 -10.15 11.41 -1.20
C ILE A 175 -10.66 12.77 -0.71
N TYR A 176 -10.19 13.24 0.45
CA TYR A 176 -10.47 14.58 0.93
C TYR A 176 -10.02 15.61 -0.10
N LYS A 177 -10.96 16.47 -0.51
CA LYS A 177 -10.73 17.62 -1.36
C LYS A 177 -10.82 18.83 -0.44
N GLY A 178 -9.68 19.48 -0.21
CA GLY A 178 -9.50 20.65 0.66
C GLY A 178 -10.71 21.55 0.80
#